data_AF-A0A661TM34-F1
#
_entry.id   AF-A0A661TM34-F1
#
_cell.length_a   1.000
_cell.length_b   1.000
_cell.length_c   1.000
_cell.angle_alpha   90.00
_cell.angle_beta   90.00
_cell.angle_gamma   90.00
#
_symmetry.space_group_name_H-M   'P 1'
#
loop_
_entity.id
_entity.type
_entity.pdbx_description
1 polymer ?
#
loop_
_entity_poly.entity_id
_entity_poly.type
_entity_poly.pdbx_seq_one_letter_code
_entity_poly.pdbx_strand_id
1 'polypeptide(L)'
;DNEGDTELAIETLEQLKVPMIGRVMHGSLEGGDCWYLDEHILVIGIGNRSTMKGVKEAEKILEPFDIKVIPVQFEAKWNHLDIIFSVVASKTVMLCPKALPDDFLKYLRQERYEIITIPGNAVFAGTINLLALGDEKVLSFKENRLGNEKLRALGLEVFDPPLSQFLMGGSGPHCLSFELIRE
;
A
#
# COMPACT_ATOMS: atom_id res chain seq x y z
N ASP A 1 1.86 15.70 13.77
CA ASP A 1 2.23 16.65 12.72
C ASP A 1 3.45 16.08 12.04
N ASN A 2 3.41 15.93 10.72
CA ASN A 2 4.50 15.31 9.95
C ASN A 2 5.41 16.41 9.36
N GLU A 3 5.44 17.59 9.98
CA GLU A 3 6.21 18.74 9.53
C GLU A 3 7.70 18.41 9.59
N GLY A 4 8.40 18.58 8.46
CA GLY A 4 9.84 18.31 8.34
C GLY A 4 10.21 16.88 7.95
N ASP A 5 9.28 15.91 8.03
CA ASP A 5 9.55 14.52 7.67
C ASP A 5 9.93 14.38 6.18
N THR A 6 9.32 15.21 5.32
CA THR A 6 9.59 15.20 3.87
C THR A 6 11.02 15.64 3.58
N GLU A 7 11.49 16.71 4.23
CA GLU A 7 12.83 17.23 4.06
C GLU A 7 13.88 16.22 4.54
N LEU A 8 13.66 15.58 5.69
CA LEU A 8 14.53 14.51 6.19
C LEU A 8 14.58 13.29 5.24
N ALA A 9 13.44 12.91 4.67
CA ALA A 9 13.37 11.83 3.69
C ALA A 9 14.15 12.18 2.41
N ILE A 10 14.02 13.42 1.91
CA ILE A 10 14.77 13.90 0.74
C ILE A 10 16.28 13.85 1.02
N GLU A 11 16.74 14.43 2.13
CA GLU A 11 18.16 14.43 2.51
C GLU A 11 18.72 13.00 2.62
N THR A 12 17.94 12.07 3.19
CA THR A 12 18.32 10.67 3.31
C THR A 12 18.46 10.00 1.94
N LEU A 13 17.47 10.20 1.05
CA LEU A 13 17.50 9.62 -0.31
C LEU A 13 18.64 10.20 -1.16
N GLU A 14 18.96 11.48 -1.00
CA GLU A 14 20.12 12.11 -1.65
C GLU A 14 21.45 11.48 -1.19
N GLN A 15 21.61 11.22 0.11
CA GLN A 15 22.79 10.53 0.65
C GLN A 15 22.92 9.10 0.10
N LEU A 16 21.79 8.43 -0.11
CA LEU A 16 21.72 7.10 -0.74
C LEU A 16 21.87 7.14 -2.26
N LYS A 17 22.03 8.34 -2.86
CA LYS A 17 22.15 8.57 -4.31
C LYS A 17 20.93 8.09 -5.11
N VAL A 18 19.75 8.10 -4.48
CA VAL A 18 18.47 7.86 -5.16
C VAL A 18 18.02 9.16 -5.82
N PRO A 19 17.87 9.22 -7.15
CA PRO A 19 17.51 10.46 -7.83
C PRO A 19 16.04 10.84 -7.56
N MET A 20 15.81 12.12 -7.26
CA MET A 20 14.45 12.67 -7.26
C MET A 20 13.99 12.92 -8.69
N ILE A 21 12.96 12.20 -9.13
CA ILE A 21 12.41 12.31 -10.49
C ILE A 21 11.33 13.39 -10.61
N GLY A 22 10.78 13.87 -9.49
CA GLY A 22 9.80 14.93 -9.45
C GLY A 22 9.24 15.15 -8.04
N ARG A 23 8.45 16.23 -7.89
CA ARG A 23 7.75 16.58 -6.65
C ARG A 23 6.33 17.02 -6.98
N VAL A 24 5.35 16.49 -6.27
CA VAL A 24 3.96 16.96 -6.31
C VAL A 24 3.90 18.31 -5.58
N MET A 25 3.50 19.36 -6.28
CA MET A 25 3.42 20.74 -5.80
C MET A 25 1.98 21.21 -5.62
N HIS A 26 1.01 20.61 -6.33
CA HIS A 26 -0.41 20.96 -6.24
C HIS A 26 -1.27 19.74 -5.88
N GLY A 27 -1.90 19.83 -4.71
CA GLY A 27 -2.63 18.70 -4.12
C GLY A 27 -1.81 18.07 -3.01
N SER A 28 -2.09 16.81 -2.74
CA SER A 28 -1.46 16.01 -1.71
C SER A 28 -1.35 14.57 -2.20
N LEU A 29 -0.25 13.92 -1.85
CA LEU A 29 0.07 12.53 -2.13
C LEU A 29 0.88 12.00 -0.94
N GLU A 30 0.46 10.90 -0.33
CA GLU A 30 1.20 10.23 0.75
C GLU A 30 1.50 8.77 0.39
N GLY A 31 2.65 8.27 0.84
CA GLY A 31 3.14 6.94 0.47
C GLY A 31 2.19 5.78 0.82
N GLY A 32 1.43 5.89 1.92
CA GLY A 32 0.42 4.89 2.30
C GLY A 32 -0.73 4.74 1.31
N ASP A 33 -0.90 5.69 0.38
CA ASP A 33 -1.87 5.57 -0.70
C ASP A 33 -1.30 4.90 -1.97
N CYS A 34 0.00 4.59 -2.02
CA CYS A 34 0.69 4.12 -3.22
C CYS A 34 1.00 2.62 -3.14
N TRP A 35 0.55 1.85 -4.13
CA TRP A 35 0.83 0.41 -4.24
C TRP A 35 1.15 0.00 -5.67
N TYR A 36 2.35 -0.51 -5.92
CA TYR A 36 2.67 -1.16 -7.18
C TYR A 36 1.92 -2.49 -7.28
N LEU A 37 1.17 -2.68 -8.37
CA LEU A 37 0.55 -3.96 -8.74
C LEU A 37 1.51 -4.86 -9.50
N ASP A 38 2.39 -4.24 -10.28
CA ASP A 38 3.51 -4.80 -11.04
C ASP A 38 4.51 -3.66 -11.36
N GLU A 39 5.53 -3.93 -12.16
CA GLU A 39 6.60 -2.99 -12.53
C GLU A 39 6.13 -1.79 -13.38
N HIS A 40 4.92 -1.85 -13.96
CA HIS A 40 4.38 -0.83 -14.85
C HIS A 40 3.09 -0.18 -14.33
N ILE A 41 2.50 -0.68 -13.25
CA ILE A 41 1.20 -0.23 -12.75
C ILE A 41 1.29 0.17 -11.29
N LEU A 42 1.12 1.46 -11.03
CA LEU A 42 1.01 2.04 -9.69
C LEU A 42 -0.44 2.38 -9.38
N VAL A 43 -1.00 1.80 -8.34
CA VAL A 43 -2.30 2.21 -7.80
C VAL A 43 -2.09 3.34 -6.81
N ILE A 44 -2.90 4.40 -6.92
CA ILE A 44 -2.87 5.52 -5.99
C ILE A 44 -4.26 5.77 -5.41
N GLY A 45 -4.34 5.71 -4.09
CA GLY A 45 -5.52 6.00 -3.30
C GLY A 45 -5.96 7.46 -3.37
N ILE A 46 -7.28 7.68 -3.39
CA ILE A 46 -7.89 9.00 -3.28
C ILE A 46 -8.96 8.95 -2.18
N GLY A 47 -8.58 9.41 -1.00
CA GLY A 47 -9.39 9.31 0.21
C GLY A 47 -9.20 10.51 1.12
N ASN A 48 -8.57 10.29 2.28
CA ASN A 48 -8.36 11.34 3.28
C ASN A 48 -7.09 12.17 3.04
N ARG A 49 -5.99 11.50 2.65
CA ARG A 49 -4.65 12.10 2.65
C ARG A 49 -4.15 12.48 1.25
N SER A 50 -4.41 11.63 0.26
CA SER A 50 -4.11 11.94 -1.14
C SER A 50 -5.32 12.49 -1.90
N THR A 51 -5.05 13.38 -2.85
CA THR A 51 -6.07 14.10 -3.63
C THR A 51 -5.93 13.81 -5.12
N MET A 52 -7.03 13.87 -5.87
CA MET A 52 -7.02 13.72 -7.34
C MET A 52 -6.05 14.71 -8.04
N LYS A 53 -5.83 15.91 -7.50
CA LYS A 53 -4.85 16.84 -8.04
C LYS A 53 -3.42 16.31 -7.89
N GLY A 54 -3.08 15.78 -6.72
CA GLY A 54 -1.78 15.17 -6.46
C GLY A 54 -1.55 13.94 -7.33
N VAL A 55 -2.56 13.09 -7.50
CA VAL A 55 -2.49 11.93 -8.41
C VAL A 55 -2.19 12.36 -9.85
N LYS A 56 -2.84 13.41 -10.36
CA LYS A 56 -2.58 13.92 -11.71
C LYS A 56 -1.19 14.52 -11.90
N GLU A 57 -0.57 15.03 -10.84
CA GLU A 57 0.82 15.46 -10.91
C GLU A 57 1.77 14.28 -10.85
N ALA A 58 1.51 13.30 -9.99
CA ALA A 58 2.26 12.05 -9.93
C ALA A 58 2.24 11.32 -11.29
N GLU A 59 1.08 11.25 -11.94
CA GLU A 59 0.93 10.71 -13.31
C GLU A 59 1.91 11.34 -14.30
N LYS A 60 2.04 12.67 -14.31
CA LYS A 60 2.96 13.37 -15.23
C LYS A 60 4.43 13.13 -14.90
N ILE A 61 4.75 13.00 -13.62
CA ILE A 61 6.11 12.70 -13.16
C ILE A 61 6.52 11.27 -13.57
N LEU A 62 5.56 10.34 -13.53
CA LEU A 62 5.76 8.91 -13.76
C LEU A 62 5.65 8.49 -15.23
N GLU A 63 4.94 9.25 -16.08
CA GLU A 63 4.75 8.98 -17.51
C GLU A 63 6.07 8.71 -18.28
N PRO A 64 7.17 9.48 -18.09
CA PRO A 64 8.45 9.21 -18.77
C PRO A 64 9.10 7.88 -18.39
N PHE A 65 8.63 7.23 -17.32
CA PHE A 65 9.14 5.97 -16.79
C PHE A 65 8.26 4.77 -17.15
N ASP A 66 7.27 4.94 -18.03
CA ASP A 66 6.32 3.89 -18.45
C ASP A 66 5.55 3.27 -17.27
N ILE A 67 5.22 4.12 -16.28
CA ILE A 67 4.40 3.76 -15.13
C ILE A 67 3.00 4.34 -15.31
N LYS A 68 2.04 3.44 -15.50
CA LYS A 68 0.62 3.76 -15.53
C LYS A 68 0.07 3.89 -14.11
N VAL A 69 -0.62 5.00 -13.85
CA VAL A 69 -1.32 5.19 -12.57
C VAL A 69 -2.78 4.74 -12.69
N ILE A 70 -3.26 4.03 -11.68
CA ILE A 70 -4.68 3.69 -11.50
C ILE A 70 -5.18 4.39 -10.23
N PRO A 71 -6.00 5.46 -10.34
CA PRO A 71 -6.61 6.10 -9.17
C PRO A 71 -7.69 5.22 -8.56
N VAL A 72 -7.70 5.08 -7.23
CA VAL A 72 -8.71 4.31 -6.49
C VAL A 72 -9.35 5.20 -5.43
N GLN A 73 -10.61 5.59 -5.65
CA GLN A 73 -11.34 6.45 -4.74
C GLN A 73 -11.99 5.65 -3.60
N PHE A 74 -11.79 6.06 -2.35
CA PHE A 74 -12.40 5.40 -1.19
C PHE A 74 -12.86 6.41 -0.12
N GLU A 75 -13.65 5.94 0.85
CA GLU A 75 -14.15 6.80 1.93
C GLU A 75 -13.02 7.27 2.87
N ALA A 76 -12.99 8.57 3.18
CA ALA A 76 -11.95 9.17 4.03
C ALA A 76 -11.77 8.52 5.42
N LYS A 77 -12.77 7.79 5.94
CA LYS A 77 -12.67 7.07 7.23
C LYS A 77 -11.55 6.02 7.27
N TRP A 78 -11.09 5.54 6.12
CA TRP A 78 -10.03 4.54 6.01
C TRP A 78 -8.62 5.13 6.05
N ASN A 79 -8.50 6.47 6.03
CA ASN A 79 -7.25 7.23 6.01
C ASN A 79 -6.40 7.04 4.74
N HIS A 80 -5.81 5.84 4.56
CA HIS A 80 -4.92 5.48 3.46
C HIS A 80 -5.38 4.18 2.75
N LEU A 81 -4.94 4.00 1.51
CA LEU A 81 -5.22 2.79 0.73
C LEU A 81 -4.62 1.53 1.37
N ASP A 82 -3.41 1.61 1.93
CA ASP A 82 -2.69 0.49 2.55
C ASP A 82 -3.36 -0.10 3.80
N ILE A 83 -4.40 0.56 4.32
CA ILE A 83 -5.25 0.05 5.40
C ILE A 83 -6.33 -0.89 4.85
N ILE A 84 -6.73 -0.73 3.58
CA ILE A 84 -7.87 -1.46 2.96
C ILE A 84 -7.47 -2.33 1.77
N PHE A 85 -6.24 -2.20 1.28
CA PHE A 85 -5.68 -2.93 0.14
C PHE A 85 -4.17 -3.14 0.32
N SER A 86 -3.67 -4.34 0.03
CA SER A 86 -2.25 -4.66 0.00
C SER A 86 -1.95 -5.71 -1.06
N VAL A 87 -0.83 -5.55 -1.76
CA VAL A 87 -0.26 -6.61 -2.61
C VAL A 87 0.62 -7.48 -1.72
N VAL A 88 0.26 -8.76 -1.59
CA VAL A 88 0.91 -9.67 -0.63
C VAL A 88 1.82 -10.70 -1.30
N ALA A 89 1.62 -10.99 -2.58
CA ALA A 89 2.50 -11.81 -3.41
C ALA A 89 2.23 -11.53 -4.90
N SER A 90 2.97 -12.19 -5.80
CA SER A 90 2.73 -12.07 -7.23
C SER A 90 1.29 -12.47 -7.56
N LYS A 91 0.57 -11.58 -8.26
CA LYS A 91 -0.85 -11.73 -8.60
C LYS A 91 -1.75 -12.10 -7.41
N THR A 92 -1.40 -11.71 -6.18
CA THR A 92 -2.20 -11.97 -4.98
C THR A 92 -2.34 -10.70 -4.14
N VAL A 93 -3.59 -10.34 -3.82
CA VAL A 93 -3.92 -9.14 -3.04
C VAL A 93 -4.76 -9.50 -1.81
N MET A 94 -4.58 -8.75 -0.74
CA MET A 94 -5.45 -8.75 0.44
C MET A 94 -6.22 -7.44 0.50
N LEU A 95 -7.55 -7.52 0.64
CA LEU A 95 -8.38 -6.31 0.62
C LEU A 95 -9.69 -6.43 1.38
N CYS A 96 -10.29 -5.28 1.69
CA CYS A 96 -11.67 -5.16 2.17
C CYS A 96 -12.60 -4.78 1.00
N PRO A 97 -13.42 -5.70 0.46
CA PRO A 97 -14.25 -5.41 -0.72
C PRO A 97 -15.23 -4.26 -0.50
N LYS A 98 -15.75 -4.10 0.72
CA LYS A 98 -16.71 -3.03 1.06
C LYS A 98 -16.07 -1.65 1.14
N ALA A 99 -14.74 -1.56 1.17
CA ALA A 99 -14.01 -0.30 1.25
C ALA A 99 -13.48 0.18 -0.10
N LEU A 100 -13.60 -0.65 -1.15
CA LEU A 100 -13.03 -0.39 -2.47
C LEU A 100 -14.13 -0.28 -3.54
N PRO A 101 -13.91 0.52 -4.60
CA PRO A 101 -14.81 0.61 -5.74
C PRO A 101 -15.02 -0.70 -6.50
N ASP A 102 -16.24 -0.93 -6.98
CA ASP A 102 -16.60 -2.13 -7.74
C ASP A 102 -15.81 -2.28 -9.05
N ASP A 103 -15.48 -1.18 -9.71
CA ASP A 103 -14.68 -1.16 -10.93
C ASP A 103 -13.23 -1.56 -10.68
N PHE A 104 -12.63 -1.12 -9.57
CA PHE A 104 -11.30 -1.59 -9.16
C PHE A 104 -11.31 -3.09 -8.82
N LEU A 105 -12.33 -3.56 -8.09
CA LEU A 105 -12.50 -5.01 -7.83
C LEU A 105 -12.72 -5.81 -9.12
N LYS A 106 -13.42 -5.24 -10.11
CA LYS A 106 -13.60 -5.86 -11.42
C LYS A 106 -12.28 -5.93 -12.18
N TYR A 107 -11.50 -4.86 -12.17
CA TYR A 107 -10.17 -4.80 -12.78
C TYR A 107 -9.26 -5.91 -12.22
N LEU A 108 -9.13 -6.02 -10.89
CA LEU A 108 -8.32 -7.07 -10.26
C LEU A 108 -8.74 -8.49 -10.70
N ARG A 109 -10.04 -8.76 -10.82
CA ARG A 109 -10.54 -10.06 -11.30
C ARG A 109 -10.24 -10.29 -12.78
N GLN A 110 -10.36 -9.25 -13.62
CA GLN A 110 -10.04 -9.33 -15.05
C GLN A 110 -8.54 -9.61 -15.28
N GLU A 111 -7.70 -9.00 -14.45
CA GLU A 111 -6.24 -9.19 -14.42
C GLU A 111 -5.80 -10.46 -13.67
N ARG A 112 -6.77 -11.31 -13.29
CA ARG A 112 -6.58 -12.63 -12.66
C ARG A 112 -5.80 -12.60 -11.34
N TYR A 113 -6.01 -11.58 -10.52
CA TYR A 113 -5.50 -11.58 -9.15
C TYR A 113 -6.28 -12.58 -8.28
N GLU A 114 -5.56 -13.33 -7.45
CA GLU A 114 -6.12 -14.04 -6.29
C GLU A 114 -6.47 -13.01 -5.21
N ILE A 115 -7.71 -13.04 -4.69
CA ILE A 115 -8.22 -12.00 -3.80
C ILE A 115 -8.54 -12.58 -2.42
N ILE A 116 -7.68 -12.25 -1.45
CA ILE A 116 -7.93 -12.53 -0.03
C ILE A 116 -8.85 -11.46 0.54
N THR A 117 -10.11 -11.83 0.80
CA THR A 117 -11.09 -10.90 1.37
C THR A 117 -11.01 -10.84 2.90
N ILE A 118 -10.94 -9.62 3.43
CA ILE A 118 -11.02 -9.28 4.85
C ILE A 118 -12.33 -8.53 5.13
N PRO A 119 -13.09 -8.90 6.18
CA PRO A 119 -14.31 -8.19 6.53
C PRO A 119 -13.99 -6.82 7.14
N GLY A 120 -14.86 -5.83 6.89
CA GLY A 120 -14.62 -4.44 7.30
C GLY A 120 -14.40 -4.22 8.80
N ASN A 121 -14.96 -5.07 9.67
CA ASN A 121 -14.73 -4.99 11.12
C ASN A 121 -13.32 -5.44 11.54
N ALA A 122 -12.61 -6.20 10.71
CA ALA A 122 -11.24 -6.64 10.96
C ALA A 122 -10.18 -5.67 10.40
N VAL A 123 -10.57 -4.70 9.57
CA VAL A 123 -9.66 -3.73 8.95
C VAL A 123 -8.94 -2.88 10.00
N PHE A 124 -9.67 -2.34 10.98
CA PHE A 124 -9.11 -1.50 12.04
C PHE A 124 -8.18 -2.26 13.00
N ALA A 125 -8.14 -3.58 12.93
CA ALA A 125 -7.13 -4.38 13.62
C ALA A 125 -5.80 -4.47 12.84
N GLY A 126 -5.63 -3.70 11.75
CA GLY A 126 -4.42 -3.65 10.93
C GLY A 126 -4.27 -4.82 9.96
N THR A 127 -5.30 -5.67 9.81
CA THR A 127 -5.23 -6.99 9.14
C THR A 127 -4.62 -6.95 7.73
N ILE A 128 -4.79 -5.85 7.00
CA ILE A 128 -4.41 -5.71 5.59
C ILE A 128 -3.06 -4.99 5.42
N ASN A 129 -2.64 -4.18 6.39
CA ASN A 129 -1.40 -3.41 6.28
C ASN A 129 -0.21 -4.35 6.48
N LEU A 130 0.29 -4.92 5.39
CA LEU A 130 1.26 -6.01 5.36
C LEU A 130 2.34 -5.67 4.34
N LEU A 131 3.55 -6.19 4.56
CA LEU A 131 4.67 -5.97 3.65
C LEU A 131 5.01 -7.28 2.94
N ALA A 132 4.89 -7.30 1.61
CA ALA A 132 5.37 -8.40 0.78
C ALA A 132 6.90 -8.32 0.68
N LEU A 133 7.59 -9.42 1.00
CA LEU A 133 9.04 -9.51 1.00
C LEU A 133 9.62 -10.15 -0.28
N GLY A 134 8.76 -10.59 -1.20
CA GLY A 134 9.16 -11.43 -2.34
C GLY A 134 9.23 -12.91 -1.95
N ASP A 135 9.48 -13.79 -2.93
CA ASP A 135 9.59 -15.25 -2.73
C ASP A 135 8.47 -15.87 -1.90
N GLU A 136 7.22 -15.46 -2.14
CA GLU A 136 6.04 -15.93 -1.39
C GLU A 136 6.13 -15.69 0.13
N LYS A 137 6.90 -14.69 0.57
CA LYS A 137 7.06 -14.28 1.97
C LYS A 137 6.35 -12.97 2.27
N VAL A 138 5.73 -12.89 3.44
CA VAL A 138 5.01 -11.72 3.91
C VAL A 138 5.38 -11.41 5.35
N LEU A 139 5.70 -10.14 5.63
CA LEU A 139 5.80 -9.61 6.98
C LEU A 139 4.42 -9.11 7.42
N SER A 140 3.89 -9.78 8.44
CA SER A 140 2.68 -9.42 9.17
C SER A 140 3.02 -9.13 10.64
N PHE A 141 2.07 -9.34 11.54
CA PHE A 141 2.21 -9.20 12.98
C PHE A 141 1.43 -10.29 13.70
N LYS A 142 1.90 -10.66 14.89
CA LYS A 142 1.40 -11.82 15.65
C LYS A 142 -0.10 -11.75 15.93
N GLU A 143 -0.63 -10.55 16.14
CA GLU A 143 -2.02 -10.29 16.48
C GLU A 143 -2.96 -10.47 15.26
N ASN A 144 -2.42 -10.50 14.03
CA ASN A 144 -3.18 -10.66 12.79
C ASN A 144 -3.60 -12.12 12.54
N ARG A 145 -4.27 -12.76 13.49
CA ARG A 145 -4.59 -14.20 13.40
C ARG A 145 -5.38 -14.54 12.13
N LEU A 146 -6.40 -13.75 11.82
CA LEU A 146 -7.24 -13.95 10.63
C LEU A 146 -6.45 -13.79 9.32
N GLY A 147 -5.66 -12.72 9.19
CA GLY A 147 -4.85 -12.49 8.00
C GLY A 147 -3.79 -13.57 7.83
N ASN A 148 -3.08 -13.90 8.90
CA ASN A 148 -1.99 -14.90 8.89
C ASN A 148 -2.52 -16.29 8.54
N GLU A 149 -3.68 -16.69 9.06
CA GLU A 149 -4.33 -17.95 8.69
C GLU A 149 -4.66 -18.00 7.18
N LYS A 150 -5.20 -16.91 6.61
CA LYS A 150 -5.53 -16.82 5.18
C LYS A 150 -4.30 -16.84 4.28
N LEU A 151 -3.24 -16.10 4.65
CA LEU A 151 -1.98 -16.08 3.91
C LEU A 151 -1.33 -17.46 3.89
N ARG A 152 -1.21 -18.12 5.06
CA ARG A 152 -0.62 -19.46 5.17
C ARG A 152 -1.44 -20.52 4.42
N ALA A 153 -2.77 -20.37 4.37
CA ALA A 153 -3.63 -21.26 3.60
C ALA A 153 -3.38 -21.18 2.08
N LEU A 154 -2.82 -20.08 1.57
CA LEU A 154 -2.36 -19.93 0.18
C LEU A 154 -0.91 -20.39 -0.04
N GLY A 155 -0.24 -20.88 1.00
CA GLY A 155 1.15 -21.35 0.90
C GLY A 155 2.21 -20.27 1.14
N LEU A 156 1.81 -19.05 1.53
CA LEU A 156 2.75 -17.98 1.84
C LEU A 156 3.47 -18.24 3.17
N GLU A 157 4.76 -17.95 3.21
CA GLU A 157 5.54 -17.91 4.44
C GLU A 157 5.27 -16.58 5.16
N VAL A 158 4.76 -16.66 6.39
CA VAL A 158 4.36 -15.48 7.16
C VAL A 158 5.29 -15.27 8.35
N PHE A 159 6.03 -14.17 8.33
CA PHE A 159 6.77 -13.62 9.47
C PHE A 159 5.84 -12.72 10.27
N ASP A 160 5.58 -13.06 11.53
CA ASP A 160 4.62 -12.34 12.37
C ASP A 160 5.20 -11.98 13.75
N PRO A 161 6.21 -11.09 13.81
CA PRO A 161 6.73 -10.60 15.08
C PRO A 161 5.63 -9.88 15.89
N PRO A 162 5.76 -9.81 17.23
CA PRO A 162 4.85 -9.03 18.05
C PRO A 162 5.06 -7.53 17.75
N LEU A 163 4.05 -6.87 17.17
CA LEU A 163 4.08 -5.45 16.80
C LEU A 163 2.95 -4.63 17.46
N SER A 164 2.36 -5.16 18.54
CA SER A 164 1.18 -4.56 19.21
C SER A 164 1.32 -3.07 19.55
N GLN A 165 2.52 -2.59 19.90
CA GLN A 165 2.75 -1.17 20.20
C GLN A 165 2.58 -0.26 18.98
N PHE A 166 3.00 -0.71 17.80
CA PHE A 166 2.80 0.03 16.55
C PHE A 166 1.34 -0.05 16.09
N LEU A 167 0.70 -1.20 16.30
CA LEU A 167 -0.73 -1.38 16.01
C LEU A 167 -1.61 -0.45 16.85
N MET A 168 -1.27 -0.22 18.12
CA MET A 168 -1.95 0.78 18.96
C MET A 168 -1.84 2.20 18.40
N GLY A 169 -0.77 2.49 17.65
CA GLY A 169 -0.60 3.74 16.90
C GLY A 169 -1.31 3.75 15.52
N GLY A 170 -2.02 2.68 15.16
CA GLY A 170 -2.70 2.54 13.87
C GLY A 170 -1.80 2.14 12.70
N SER A 171 -0.59 1.64 12.97
CA SER A 171 0.43 1.30 11.97
C SER A 171 0.63 -0.21 11.85
N GLY A 172 0.89 -0.69 10.63
CA GLY A 172 1.32 -2.06 10.36
C GLY A 172 2.68 -2.09 9.65
N PRO A 173 3.22 -3.29 9.33
CA PRO A 173 4.50 -3.46 8.67
C PRO A 173 4.77 -2.55 7.47
N HIS A 174 3.79 -2.35 6.58
CA HIS A 174 3.97 -1.49 5.40
C HIS A 174 4.18 -0.03 5.79
N CYS A 175 3.37 0.51 6.70
CA CYS A 175 3.53 1.88 7.19
C CYS A 175 4.86 2.12 7.93
N LEU A 176 5.51 1.07 8.42
CA LEU A 176 6.82 1.14 9.10
C LEU A 176 8.01 0.99 8.15
N SER A 177 7.75 0.81 6.85
CA SER A 177 8.75 0.53 5.84
C SER A 177 8.64 1.46 4.63
N PHE A 178 9.72 1.54 3.86
CA PHE A 178 9.74 2.19 2.57
C PHE A 178 10.70 1.42 1.65
N GLU A 179 10.15 0.67 0.69
CA GLU A 179 10.93 -0.19 -0.19
C GLU A 179 11.71 0.64 -1.22
N LEU A 180 13.04 0.62 -1.14
CA LEU A 180 13.91 1.32 -2.09
C LEU A 180 14.19 0.51 -3.35
N ILE A 181 14.24 -0.82 -3.23
CA ILE A 181 14.59 -1.75 -4.31
C ILE A 181 13.72 -2.99 -4.15
N ARG A 182 13.15 -3.46 -5.27
CA ARG A 182 12.40 -4.71 -5.39
C ARG A 182 12.86 -5.41 -6.68
N GLU A 183 12.87 -6.75 -6.65
CA GLU A 183 13.19 -7.60 -7.82
C GLU A 183 11.92 -8.12 -8.50
#